data_AF-A0A951NSG1-F1
#
_entry.id   AF-A0A951NSG1-F1
#
_cell.length_a   1.000
_cell.length_b   1.000
_cell.length_c   1.000
_cell.angle_alpha   90.00
_cell.angle_beta   90.00
_cell.angle_gamma   90.00
#
_symmetry.space_group_name_H-M   'P 1'
#
loop_
_entity.id
_entity.type
_entity.pdbx_description
1 polymer ?
#
loop_
_entity_poly.entity_id
_entity_poly.type
_entity_poly.pdbx_seq_one_letter_code
_entity_poly.pdbx_strand_id
1 'polypeptide(L)'
;MAVQIKWRRDTVSNWTSNNPTLAQGEPGFETNTAKFKIGDGSTAWNSLAYASDMSGAEDALAALFTNVGTDPSAPSSNKLLMYAKSIAGRMMLRQQGPSGQTTFFQPHIARNKVGYWNPPGNAVTAPGVFGYTPPTTVGTTTAATVATTNLFTRMRRLSFVSSATTGSLASFRVAQAQVSLGDGFGNNGFFKLIRFGCSDAATVSGARQFCGIGTVTTAPTNVEPNTLINRIGVGHGAADTNLMFYYGGSVAQTPIDLGAIFPVNTLSTDVYELALRSPADQPAVIFYEVTRINTGDVATGVIVGDGAGIMLPPPGTLMTYSWNYRTNNTTALAVSLDIMSDYIETDN
;
A
#
# COMPACT_ATOMS: atom_id res chain seq x y z
N MET A 1 18.47 -61.89 -16.38
CA MET A 1 18.87 -61.38 -17.71
C MET A 1 17.92 -60.24 -18.03
N ALA A 2 18.41 -59.00 -18.12
CA ALA A 2 17.53 -57.84 -18.32
C ALA A 2 17.21 -57.67 -19.82
N VAL A 3 15.93 -57.55 -20.16
CA VAL A 3 15.49 -57.23 -21.52
C VAL A 3 15.73 -55.74 -21.75
N GLN A 4 16.52 -55.40 -22.76
CA GLN A 4 16.72 -54.01 -23.19
C GLN A 4 15.65 -53.64 -24.21
N ILE A 5 14.79 -52.68 -23.86
CA ILE A 5 13.78 -52.12 -24.77
C ILE A 5 14.34 -50.84 -25.40
N LYS A 6 14.32 -50.76 -26.74
CA LYS A 6 14.67 -49.56 -27.50
C LYS A 6 13.40 -48.98 -28.12
N TRP A 7 13.12 -47.72 -27.85
CA TRP A 7 12.02 -46.99 -28.50
C TRP A 7 12.38 -46.64 -29.94
N ARG A 8 11.37 -46.41 -30.77
CA ARG A 8 11.58 -45.83 -32.10
C ARG A 8 12.22 -44.46 -31.90
N ARG A 9 13.35 -44.21 -32.56
CA ARG A 9 14.19 -43.04 -32.25
C ARG A 9 14.90 -42.52 -33.49
N ASP A 10 14.97 -41.20 -33.61
CA ASP A 10 15.68 -40.48 -34.67
C ASP A 10 15.99 -39.04 -34.23
N THR A 11 16.65 -38.23 -35.06
CA THR A 11 16.82 -36.79 -34.80
C THR A 11 15.51 -36.03 -35.03
N VAL A 12 15.33 -34.88 -34.37
CA VAL A 12 14.16 -34.01 -34.57
C VAL A 12 13.92 -33.68 -36.05
N SER A 13 14.99 -33.41 -36.81
CA SER A 13 14.88 -33.07 -38.24
C SER A 13 14.32 -34.22 -39.06
N ASN A 14 14.75 -35.46 -38.79
CA ASN A 14 14.27 -36.64 -39.50
C ASN A 14 12.83 -36.98 -39.11
N TRP A 15 12.48 -36.84 -37.83
CA TRP A 15 11.10 -37.00 -37.38
C TRP A 15 10.17 -35.97 -38.03
N THR A 16 10.59 -34.71 -38.11
CA THR A 16 9.79 -33.63 -38.70
C THR A 16 9.64 -33.80 -40.21
N SER A 17 10.69 -34.23 -40.92
CA SER A 17 10.65 -34.45 -42.36
C SER A 17 9.84 -35.69 -42.75
N ASN A 18 9.97 -36.78 -42.01
CA ASN A 18 9.22 -38.01 -42.28
C ASN A 18 7.76 -37.92 -41.80
N ASN A 19 7.52 -37.12 -40.76
CA ASN A 19 6.22 -36.84 -40.14
C ASN A 19 5.29 -38.06 -39.99
N PRO A 20 5.76 -39.20 -39.44
CA PRO A 20 4.96 -40.42 -39.40
C PRO A 20 3.81 -40.31 -38.37
N THR A 21 2.72 -41.05 -38.61
CA THR A 21 1.70 -41.33 -37.59
C THR A 21 2.16 -42.53 -36.76
N LEU A 22 2.31 -42.34 -35.45
CA LEU A 22 2.66 -43.40 -34.51
C LEU A 22 1.41 -44.15 -34.05
N ALA A 23 1.52 -45.47 -33.86
CA ALA A 23 0.41 -46.28 -33.37
C ALA A 23 -0.04 -45.84 -31.96
N GLN A 24 -1.27 -46.16 -31.58
CA GLN A 24 -1.78 -45.82 -30.26
C GLN A 24 -0.89 -46.41 -29.15
N GLY A 25 -0.35 -45.56 -28.27
CA GLY A 25 0.56 -45.94 -27.21
C GLY A 25 2.02 -46.16 -27.63
N GLU A 26 2.38 -45.96 -28.90
CA GLU A 26 3.76 -46.13 -29.38
C GLU A 26 4.63 -44.93 -28.98
N PRO A 27 5.75 -45.12 -28.23
CA PRO A 27 6.67 -44.04 -27.89
C PRO A 27 7.66 -43.76 -29.03
N GLY A 28 7.77 -42.49 -29.43
CA GLY A 28 8.80 -42.00 -30.35
C GLY A 28 9.75 -41.02 -29.65
N PHE A 29 11.06 -41.23 -29.80
CA PHE A 29 12.11 -40.49 -29.10
C PHE A 29 12.99 -39.66 -30.05
N GLU A 30 13.23 -38.40 -29.69
CA GLU A 30 14.16 -37.51 -30.38
C GLU A 30 15.56 -37.64 -29.77
N THR A 31 16.48 -38.25 -30.51
CA THR A 31 17.83 -38.60 -30.04
C THR A 31 18.74 -37.41 -29.74
N ASN A 32 18.47 -36.25 -30.34
CA ASN A 32 19.29 -35.05 -30.23
C ASN A 32 18.67 -33.95 -29.35
N THR A 33 17.42 -34.10 -28.92
CA THR A 33 16.75 -33.16 -28.00
C THR A 33 16.31 -33.86 -26.69
N ALA A 34 16.38 -35.18 -26.64
CA ALA A 34 15.92 -36.03 -25.55
C ALA A 34 14.42 -35.92 -25.22
N LYS A 35 13.61 -35.41 -26.15
CA LYS A 35 12.15 -35.34 -26.01
C LYS A 35 11.48 -36.60 -26.57
N PHE A 36 10.26 -36.89 -26.14
CA PHE A 36 9.46 -37.97 -26.72
C PHE A 36 7.99 -37.60 -26.83
N LYS A 37 7.32 -38.24 -27.79
CA LYS A 37 5.87 -38.16 -28.00
C LYS A 37 5.28 -39.57 -27.95
N ILE A 38 4.01 -39.68 -27.57
CA ILE A 38 3.28 -40.95 -27.58
C ILE A 38 2.23 -40.87 -28.68
N GLY A 39 2.20 -41.86 -29.57
CA GLY A 39 1.20 -41.94 -30.64
C GLY A 39 -0.21 -42.14 -30.09
N ASP A 40 -1.19 -41.54 -30.76
CA ASP A 40 -2.61 -41.79 -30.53
C ASP A 40 -3.24 -42.70 -31.61
N GLY A 41 -2.44 -43.13 -32.60
CA GLY A 41 -2.87 -43.96 -33.73
C GLY A 41 -3.43 -43.20 -34.93
N SER A 42 -3.48 -41.85 -34.88
CA SER A 42 -4.13 -41.05 -35.92
C SER A 42 -3.40 -39.73 -36.25
N THR A 43 -2.81 -39.08 -35.25
CA THR A 43 -2.13 -37.79 -35.38
C THR A 43 -0.69 -37.98 -35.85
N ALA A 44 -0.28 -37.23 -36.87
CA ALA A 44 1.09 -37.23 -37.38
C ALA A 44 2.08 -36.56 -36.39
N TRP A 45 3.35 -36.99 -36.39
CA TRP A 45 4.40 -36.55 -35.47
C TRP A 45 4.47 -35.04 -35.22
N ASN A 46 4.40 -34.23 -36.26
CA ASN A 46 4.51 -32.77 -36.17
C ASN A 46 3.35 -32.14 -35.39
N SER A 47 2.18 -32.80 -35.38
CA SER A 47 0.97 -32.34 -34.70
C SER A 47 0.73 -33.03 -33.36
N LEU A 48 1.46 -34.09 -33.02
CA LEU A 48 1.42 -34.71 -31.70
C LEU A 48 2.03 -33.78 -30.65
N ALA A 49 1.39 -33.67 -29.48
CA ALA A 49 1.98 -32.99 -28.31
C ALA A 49 3.16 -33.80 -27.76
N TYR A 50 4.10 -33.14 -27.09
CA TYR A 50 5.13 -33.88 -26.34
C TYR A 50 4.52 -34.55 -25.12
N ALA A 51 5.06 -35.71 -24.73
CA ALA A 51 4.61 -36.43 -23.54
C ALA A 51 4.89 -35.64 -22.24
N SER A 52 5.86 -34.71 -22.26
CA SER A 52 6.07 -33.73 -21.19
C SER A 52 4.96 -32.67 -21.10
N ASP A 53 4.28 -32.41 -22.21
CA ASP A 53 3.19 -31.43 -22.29
C ASP A 53 1.83 -32.07 -21.97
N MET A 54 1.79 -33.42 -21.85
CA MET A 54 0.72 -34.17 -21.19
C MET A 54 0.85 -34.02 -19.67
N SER A 55 0.86 -32.79 -19.15
CA SER A 55 1.01 -32.53 -17.72
C SER A 55 -0.27 -32.88 -16.96
N GLY A 56 -0.33 -34.12 -16.47
CA GLY A 56 -0.92 -34.46 -15.17
C GLY A 56 0.14 -34.46 -14.06
N ALA A 57 1.32 -33.87 -14.31
CA ALA A 57 2.27 -33.53 -13.27
C ALA A 57 1.91 -32.15 -12.74
N GLU A 58 1.57 -32.06 -11.47
CA GLU A 58 1.43 -30.84 -10.68
C GLU A 58 2.79 -30.12 -10.66
N ASP A 59 3.17 -29.51 -11.79
CA ASP A 59 4.10 -28.41 -11.83
C ASP A 59 3.45 -27.36 -10.96
N ALA A 60 4.08 -27.02 -9.83
CA ALA A 60 3.51 -26.12 -8.83
C ALA A 60 2.81 -24.95 -9.54
N LEU A 61 1.47 -24.96 -9.54
CA LEU A 61 0.65 -23.92 -10.14
C LEU A 61 0.75 -22.68 -9.25
N ALA A 62 1.95 -22.10 -9.19
CA ALA A 62 2.17 -20.78 -8.66
C ALA A 62 1.53 -19.84 -9.68
N ALA A 63 0.32 -19.36 -9.36
CA ALA A 63 -0.29 -18.27 -10.09
C ALA A 63 0.59 -17.02 -9.90
N LEU A 64 1.45 -16.74 -10.88
CA LEU A 64 2.24 -15.52 -10.92
C LEU A 64 1.32 -14.36 -11.33
N PHE A 65 1.02 -13.49 -10.38
CA PHE A 65 0.29 -12.25 -10.65
C PHE A 65 1.28 -11.11 -10.91
N THR A 66 1.16 -10.46 -12.06
CA THR A 66 1.91 -9.24 -12.39
C THR A 66 1.16 -7.99 -11.95
N ASN A 67 1.90 -6.89 -11.75
CA ASN A 67 1.28 -5.60 -11.42
C ASN A 67 0.46 -5.08 -12.59
N VAL A 68 -0.86 -4.91 -12.40
CA VAL A 68 -1.75 -4.39 -13.45
C VAL A 68 -1.69 -2.87 -13.62
N GLY A 69 -1.05 -2.13 -12.71
CA GLY A 69 -0.91 -0.66 -12.75
C GLY A 69 -2.19 0.10 -12.40
N THR A 70 -3.29 -0.19 -13.10
CA THR A 70 -4.62 0.37 -12.86
C THR A 70 -5.63 -0.75 -12.63
N ASP A 71 -6.68 -0.48 -11.85
CA ASP A 71 -7.72 -1.47 -11.62
C ASP A 71 -8.46 -1.78 -12.94
N PRO A 72 -8.70 -3.06 -13.27
CA PRO A 72 -9.41 -3.43 -14.48
C PRO A 72 -10.89 -3.00 -14.43
N SER A 73 -11.54 -3.00 -15.59
CA SER A 73 -12.98 -2.79 -15.66
C SER A 73 -13.73 -3.86 -14.89
N ALA A 74 -14.79 -3.47 -14.18
CA ALA A 74 -15.61 -4.39 -13.41
C ALA A 74 -16.09 -5.57 -14.27
N PRO A 75 -16.01 -6.82 -13.77
CA PRO A 75 -16.47 -7.97 -14.52
C PRO A 75 -18.01 -7.98 -14.62
N SER A 76 -18.54 -8.70 -15.61
CA SER A 76 -20.00 -8.92 -15.72
C SER A 76 -20.55 -9.65 -14.50
N SER A 77 -21.88 -9.66 -14.33
CA SER A 77 -22.55 -10.39 -13.24
C SER A 77 -22.06 -11.83 -13.07
N ASN A 78 -22.04 -12.31 -11.83
CA ASN A 78 -21.58 -13.64 -11.41
C ASN A 78 -20.11 -13.97 -11.74
N LYS A 79 -19.25 -12.96 -11.88
CA LYS A 79 -17.81 -13.13 -12.06
C LYS A 79 -17.02 -12.35 -11.00
N LEU A 80 -15.85 -12.88 -10.64
CA LEU A 80 -14.89 -12.26 -9.74
C LEU A 80 -13.53 -12.20 -10.43
N LEU A 81 -12.88 -11.04 -10.42
CA LEU A 81 -11.49 -10.90 -10.84
C LEU A 81 -10.57 -11.03 -9.63
N MET A 82 -9.45 -11.73 -9.81
CA MET A 82 -8.31 -11.73 -8.89
C MET A 82 -7.07 -11.28 -9.67
N TYR A 83 -6.34 -10.30 -9.13
CA TYR A 83 -5.17 -9.72 -9.79
C TYR A 83 -4.24 -9.08 -8.75
N ALA A 84 -2.98 -8.82 -9.12
CA ALA A 84 -2.07 -8.10 -8.23
C ALA A 84 -1.91 -6.64 -8.66
N LYS A 85 -1.80 -5.76 -7.66
CA LYS A 85 -1.47 -4.34 -7.84
C LYS A 85 -0.41 -3.95 -6.83
N SER A 86 0.53 -3.11 -7.24
CA SER A 86 1.48 -2.50 -6.32
C SER A 86 0.84 -1.32 -5.59
N ILE A 87 1.01 -1.24 -4.26
CA ILE A 87 0.66 -0.07 -3.44
C ILE A 87 1.90 0.34 -2.65
N ALA A 88 2.39 1.56 -2.85
CA ALA A 88 3.66 2.01 -2.27
C ALA A 88 4.77 0.95 -2.45
N GLY A 89 4.91 0.42 -3.67
CA GLY A 89 5.89 -0.62 -4.01
C GLY A 89 5.59 -2.03 -3.48
N ARG A 90 4.53 -2.25 -2.68
CA ARG A 90 4.10 -3.57 -2.20
C ARG A 90 3.17 -4.25 -3.18
N MET A 91 3.57 -5.40 -3.69
CA MET A 91 2.66 -6.27 -4.45
C MET A 91 1.59 -6.84 -3.51
N MET A 92 0.33 -6.54 -3.82
CA MET A 92 -0.82 -7.02 -3.06
C MET A 92 -1.82 -7.71 -3.97
N LEU A 93 -2.36 -8.84 -3.52
CA LEU A 93 -3.45 -9.52 -4.20
C LEU A 93 -4.76 -8.76 -3.95
N ARG A 94 -5.52 -8.52 -5.02
CA ARG A 94 -6.83 -7.85 -5.00
C ARG A 94 -7.90 -8.74 -5.59
N GLN A 95 -9.13 -8.50 -5.16
CA GLN A 95 -10.32 -8.99 -5.81
C GLN A 95 -11.26 -7.85 -6.21
N GLN A 96 -11.97 -8.02 -7.31
CA GLN A 96 -12.99 -7.09 -7.80
C GLN A 96 -14.23 -7.86 -8.28
N GLY A 97 -15.37 -7.53 -7.69
CA GLY A 97 -16.67 -8.07 -8.10
C GLY A 97 -17.40 -7.15 -9.10
N PRO A 98 -18.62 -7.52 -9.51
CA PRO A 98 -19.39 -6.76 -10.51
C PRO A 98 -19.78 -5.34 -10.08
N SER A 99 -19.66 -5.00 -8.79
CA SER A 99 -19.85 -3.63 -8.28
C SER A 99 -18.70 -2.69 -8.65
N GLY A 100 -17.60 -3.20 -9.20
CA GLY A 100 -16.38 -2.46 -9.49
C GLY A 100 -15.53 -2.12 -8.26
N GLN A 101 -16.05 -2.34 -7.06
CA GLN A 101 -15.30 -2.12 -5.82
C GLN A 101 -14.19 -3.16 -5.68
N THR A 102 -13.00 -2.67 -5.32
CA THR A 102 -11.79 -3.48 -5.20
C THR A 102 -11.40 -3.63 -3.73
N THR A 103 -10.96 -4.83 -3.35
CA THR A 103 -10.50 -5.10 -1.98
C THR A 103 -9.19 -5.90 -2.02
N PHE A 104 -8.28 -5.60 -1.09
CA PHE A 104 -7.05 -6.36 -0.93
C PHE A 104 -7.29 -7.59 -0.06
N PHE A 105 -6.53 -8.66 -0.32
CA PHE A 105 -6.43 -9.77 0.61
C PHE A 105 -5.57 -9.37 1.80
N GLN A 106 -6.03 -9.71 3.01
CA GLN A 106 -5.27 -9.49 4.22
C GLN A 106 -4.23 -10.59 4.40
N PRO A 107 -2.98 -10.25 4.79
CA PRO A 107 -2.00 -11.25 5.20
C PRO A 107 -2.48 -12.07 6.41
N HIS A 108 -1.86 -13.23 6.63
CA HIS A 108 -2.21 -14.08 7.76
C HIS A 108 -1.90 -13.37 9.09
N ILE A 109 -2.95 -12.88 9.75
CA ILE A 109 -2.91 -11.97 10.90
C ILE A 109 -2.20 -12.52 12.14
N ALA A 110 -2.00 -13.84 12.24
CA ALA A 110 -1.25 -14.43 13.34
C ALA A 110 0.26 -14.50 13.07
N ARG A 111 0.69 -14.33 11.81
CA ARG A 111 2.11 -14.25 11.43
C ARG A 111 2.58 -12.81 11.28
N ASN A 112 1.78 -11.97 10.62
CA ASN A 112 2.07 -10.53 10.53
C ASN A 112 1.45 -9.81 11.72
N LYS A 113 2.17 -8.88 12.32
CA LYS A 113 1.60 -8.01 13.36
C LYS A 113 0.78 -6.92 12.71
N VAL A 114 -0.53 -7.15 12.68
CA VAL A 114 -1.49 -6.21 12.12
C VAL A 114 -2.06 -5.31 13.22
N GLY A 115 -1.90 -4.00 13.05
CA GLY A 115 -2.56 -2.97 13.84
C GLY A 115 -3.59 -2.22 12.99
N TYR A 116 -4.80 -2.08 13.51
CA TYR A 116 -5.88 -1.34 12.84
C TYR A 116 -6.71 -0.53 13.83
N TRP A 117 -6.99 0.71 13.44
CA TRP A 117 -7.89 1.62 14.12
C TRP A 117 -8.88 2.22 13.12
N ASN A 118 -10.17 2.15 13.44
CA ASN A 118 -11.21 2.76 12.63
C ASN A 118 -12.41 3.26 13.45
N PRO A 119 -12.87 4.49 13.24
CA PRO A 119 -13.92 5.11 14.03
C PRO A 119 -15.31 4.56 13.70
N PRO A 120 -16.24 4.57 14.68
CA PRO A 120 -17.59 4.02 14.50
C PRO A 120 -18.50 4.87 13.59
N GLY A 121 -18.22 6.16 13.42
CA GLY A 121 -19.14 7.14 12.82
C GLY A 121 -20.35 7.41 13.72
N ASN A 122 -20.93 8.62 13.64
CA ASN A 122 -22.11 9.03 14.44
C ASN A 122 -21.94 8.97 15.98
N ALA A 123 -20.73 8.79 16.50
CA ALA A 123 -20.45 8.70 17.94
C ALA A 123 -19.06 9.29 18.25
N VAL A 124 -18.88 9.77 19.49
CA VAL A 124 -17.59 10.29 20.00
C VAL A 124 -16.69 9.21 20.60
N THR A 125 -17.23 8.03 20.89
CA THR A 125 -16.49 6.96 21.56
C THR A 125 -15.31 6.54 20.67
N ALA A 126 -14.09 6.68 21.21
CA ALA A 126 -12.91 6.14 20.55
C ALA A 126 -13.10 4.61 20.40
N PRO A 127 -13.00 4.09 19.17
CA PRO A 127 -13.22 2.67 18.91
C PRO A 127 -12.17 1.82 19.62
N GLY A 128 -12.52 0.54 19.83
CA GLY A 128 -11.54 -0.47 20.23
C GLY A 128 -10.41 -0.58 19.20
N VAL A 129 -9.22 -0.91 19.68
CA VAL A 129 -8.03 -1.11 18.85
C VAL A 129 -7.83 -2.60 18.55
N PHE A 130 -7.58 -2.96 17.28
CA PHE A 130 -7.17 -4.32 16.92
C PHE A 130 -5.66 -4.33 16.70
N GLY A 131 -4.88 -4.90 17.63
CA GLY A 131 -3.42 -4.94 17.53
C GLY A 131 -2.73 -3.57 17.47
N TYR A 132 -3.47 -2.49 17.76
CA TYR A 132 -3.04 -1.09 17.67
C TYR A 132 -2.95 -0.51 19.09
N THR A 133 -1.92 0.25 19.42
CA THR A 133 -1.83 1.04 20.66
C THR A 133 -2.86 2.19 20.63
N PRO A 134 -3.65 2.39 21.71
CA PRO A 134 -4.67 3.43 21.75
C PRO A 134 -4.13 4.83 21.41
N PRO A 135 -4.82 5.58 20.54
CA PRO A 135 -4.39 6.92 20.18
C PRO A 135 -4.58 7.90 21.34
N THR A 136 -3.64 8.82 21.47
CA THR A 136 -3.73 10.01 22.31
C THR A 136 -4.05 11.22 21.44
N THR A 137 -4.92 12.10 21.90
CA THR A 137 -5.41 13.23 21.11
C THR A 137 -5.09 14.57 21.77
N VAL A 138 -5.20 15.65 20.99
CA VAL A 138 -5.27 17.04 21.46
C VAL A 138 -6.43 17.69 20.72
N GLY A 139 -7.15 18.58 21.39
CA GLY A 139 -8.42 19.11 20.90
C GLY A 139 -9.62 18.26 21.34
N THR A 140 -10.81 18.72 21.00
CA THR A 140 -12.06 18.04 21.32
C THR A 140 -12.35 16.98 20.28
N THR A 141 -12.52 15.73 20.73
CA THR A 141 -13.03 14.64 19.89
C THR A 141 -14.52 14.86 19.65
N THR A 142 -14.90 15.05 18.40
CA THR A 142 -16.27 15.35 17.98
C THR A 142 -16.81 14.23 17.10
N ALA A 143 -18.07 13.87 17.33
CA ALA A 143 -18.78 12.90 16.51
C ALA A 143 -18.98 13.48 15.12
N ALA A 144 -18.56 12.73 14.11
CA ALA A 144 -18.76 13.10 12.73
C ALA A 144 -19.95 12.32 12.17
N THR A 145 -21.04 13.02 11.87
CA THR A 145 -22.24 12.39 11.31
C THR A 145 -21.96 11.89 9.90
N VAL A 146 -22.36 10.65 9.65
CA VAL A 146 -22.37 10.03 8.32
C VAL A 146 -23.53 10.63 7.53
N ALA A 147 -23.21 11.26 6.41
CA ALA A 147 -24.18 11.91 5.53
C ALA A 147 -23.88 11.59 4.06
N THR A 148 -24.88 11.71 3.20
CA THR A 148 -24.83 11.28 1.80
C THR A 148 -24.33 12.33 0.81
N THR A 149 -23.97 13.53 1.29
CA THR A 149 -23.62 14.71 0.48
C THR A 149 -22.44 14.48 -0.46
N ASN A 150 -21.33 13.95 0.07
CA ASN A 150 -20.14 13.66 -0.72
C ASN A 150 -19.40 12.45 -0.12
N LEU A 151 -18.30 12.04 -0.75
CA LEU A 151 -17.52 10.91 -0.27
C LEU A 151 -16.99 11.12 1.16
N PHE A 152 -16.46 12.31 1.45
CA PHE A 152 -15.92 12.67 2.77
C PHE A 152 -16.95 12.47 3.88
N THR A 153 -18.17 13.00 3.70
CA THR A 153 -19.23 12.89 4.71
C THR A 153 -19.83 11.48 4.81
N ARG A 154 -19.71 10.66 3.76
CA ARG A 154 -20.15 9.26 3.75
C ARG A 154 -19.22 8.35 4.54
N MET A 155 -17.94 8.71 4.66
CA MET A 155 -16.99 7.91 5.44
C MET A 155 -17.26 8.05 6.93
N ARG A 156 -17.22 6.90 7.63
CA ARG A 156 -17.13 6.87 9.09
C ARG A 156 -15.80 7.49 9.50
N ARG A 157 -15.85 8.53 10.33
CA ARG A 157 -14.69 9.29 10.78
C ARG A 157 -14.88 9.78 12.22
N LEU A 158 -13.79 10.18 12.85
CA LEU A 158 -13.80 11.04 14.03
C LEU A 158 -13.07 12.34 13.70
N SER A 159 -13.63 13.44 14.17
CA SER A 159 -13.08 14.78 13.96
C SER A 159 -12.42 15.24 15.26
N PHE A 160 -11.18 15.70 15.18
CA PHE A 160 -10.46 16.30 16.30
C PHE A 160 -10.41 17.80 16.05
N VAL A 161 -11.05 18.58 16.92
CA VAL A 161 -11.27 20.02 16.71
C VAL A 161 -10.44 20.82 17.73
N SER A 162 -9.66 21.78 17.25
CA SER A 162 -8.90 22.68 18.12
C SER A 162 -9.80 23.74 18.76
N SER A 163 -9.31 24.43 19.78
CA SER A 163 -9.86 25.74 20.17
C SER A 163 -9.72 26.75 19.03
N ALA A 164 -10.52 27.83 19.08
CA ALA A 164 -10.47 28.93 18.12
C ALA A 164 -9.47 30.05 18.49
N THR A 165 -8.62 29.83 19.49
CA THR A 165 -7.53 30.77 19.85
C THR A 165 -6.34 30.58 18.92
N THR A 166 -5.60 31.65 18.62
CA THR A 166 -4.37 31.57 17.83
C THR A 166 -3.38 30.54 18.40
N GLY A 167 -2.72 29.77 17.53
CA GLY A 167 -1.73 28.76 17.90
C GLY A 167 -2.34 27.43 18.38
N SER A 168 -3.65 27.26 18.28
CA SER A 168 -4.34 26.04 18.69
C SER A 168 -4.10 24.92 17.68
N LEU A 169 -4.16 23.68 18.17
CA LEU A 169 -3.98 22.49 17.34
C LEU A 169 -4.93 21.38 17.74
N ALA A 170 -5.22 20.52 16.78
CA ALA A 170 -5.84 19.23 16.96
C ALA A 170 -4.83 18.14 16.57
N SER A 171 -4.83 17.02 17.29
CA SER A 171 -3.93 15.90 16.98
C SER A 171 -4.56 14.54 17.21
N PHE A 172 -4.08 13.58 16.42
CA PHE A 172 -4.29 12.15 16.60
C PHE A 172 -2.92 11.50 16.49
N ARG A 173 -2.44 10.88 17.56
CA ARG A 173 -1.10 10.28 17.58
C ARG A 173 -1.07 9.03 18.44
N VAL A 174 0.01 8.29 18.31
CA VAL A 174 0.39 7.26 19.27
C VAL A 174 1.60 7.71 20.06
N ALA A 175 1.47 7.65 21.39
CA ALA A 175 2.49 8.12 22.33
C ALA A 175 3.56 7.06 22.64
N GLN A 176 3.72 6.07 21.78
CA GLN A 176 4.69 4.99 21.90
C GLN A 176 5.40 4.77 20.56
N ALA A 177 6.73 4.69 20.59
CA ALA A 177 7.54 4.39 19.42
C ALA A 177 7.76 2.88 19.32
N GLN A 178 7.37 2.28 18.19
CA GLN A 178 7.23 0.81 18.06
C GLN A 178 7.70 0.26 16.70
N VAL A 179 7.88 1.11 15.69
CA VAL A 179 8.30 0.68 14.34
C VAL A 179 9.59 1.36 13.94
N SER A 180 10.39 0.76 13.08
CA SER A 180 11.56 1.41 12.49
C SER A 180 11.66 1.08 11.00
N LEU A 181 12.50 1.81 10.27
CA LEU A 181 12.83 1.42 8.89
C LEU A 181 13.45 0.02 8.87
N GLY A 182 13.33 -0.68 7.74
CA GLY A 182 14.02 -1.94 7.53
C GLY A 182 15.52 -1.82 7.80
N ASP A 183 16.13 -2.91 8.26
CA ASP A 183 17.57 -2.94 8.54
C ASP A 183 18.40 -3.48 7.36
N GLY A 184 17.75 -3.99 6.31
CA GLY A 184 18.43 -4.61 5.17
C GLY A 184 18.68 -6.11 5.33
N PHE A 185 18.39 -6.67 6.50
CA PHE A 185 18.66 -8.07 6.88
C PHE A 185 17.38 -8.85 7.14
N GLY A 186 16.24 -8.31 6.72
CA GLY A 186 14.94 -8.94 6.91
C GLY A 186 14.32 -8.67 8.27
N ASN A 187 14.85 -7.72 9.06
CA ASN A 187 14.21 -7.28 10.29
C ASN A 187 13.63 -5.87 10.16
N ASN A 188 12.66 -5.57 11.01
CA ASN A 188 11.93 -4.31 11.04
C ASN A 188 11.23 -4.05 9.70
N GLY A 189 11.03 -2.78 9.37
CA GLY A 189 10.19 -2.40 8.26
C GLY A 189 8.70 -2.44 8.62
N PHE A 190 7.91 -1.85 7.75
CA PHE A 190 6.47 -1.74 7.94
C PHE A 190 5.75 -1.46 6.63
N PHE A 191 4.45 -1.76 6.63
CA PHE A 191 3.48 -1.23 5.67
C PHE A 191 2.40 -0.47 6.43
N LYS A 192 2.26 0.83 6.17
CA LYS A 192 1.31 1.72 6.84
C LYS A 192 0.32 2.26 5.83
N LEU A 193 -0.93 2.46 6.28
CA LEU A 193 -1.92 3.24 5.56
C LEU A 193 -2.71 4.12 6.53
N ILE A 194 -2.86 5.41 6.23
CA ILE A 194 -3.74 6.31 6.98
C ILE A 194 -4.66 7.07 6.03
N ARG A 195 -5.95 7.16 6.38
CA ARG A 195 -6.94 7.98 5.69
C ARG A 195 -7.34 9.16 6.54
N PHE A 196 -7.27 10.35 5.95
CA PHE A 196 -7.53 11.59 6.65
C PHE A 196 -8.13 12.65 5.73
N GLY A 197 -8.64 13.71 6.33
CA GLY A 197 -8.97 14.96 5.66
C GLY A 197 -9.22 16.06 6.68
N CYS A 198 -9.89 17.15 6.28
CA CYS A 198 -10.21 18.25 7.18
C CYS A 198 -11.65 18.73 7.01
N SER A 199 -12.26 19.10 8.14
CA SER A 199 -13.63 19.60 8.24
C SER A 199 -13.70 20.94 8.97
N ASP A 200 -12.70 21.81 8.74
CA ASP A 200 -12.71 23.18 9.24
C ASP A 200 -14.04 23.88 8.89
N ALA A 201 -14.55 24.71 9.81
CA ALA A 201 -15.81 25.43 9.59
C ALA A 201 -15.71 26.53 8.51
N ALA A 202 -14.50 27.02 8.26
CA ALA A 202 -14.17 28.00 7.24
C ALA A 202 -12.70 27.85 6.84
N THR A 203 -12.29 28.45 5.73
CA THR A 203 -10.89 28.47 5.30
C THR A 203 -10.01 29.12 6.36
N VAL A 204 -9.04 28.37 6.88
CA VAL A 204 -8.06 28.86 7.86
C VAL A 204 -6.76 29.20 7.15
N SER A 205 -6.52 30.50 6.92
CA SER A 205 -5.29 30.97 6.27
C SER A 205 -4.06 30.59 7.08
N GLY A 206 -3.03 30.08 6.41
CA GLY A 206 -1.77 29.70 7.05
C GLY A 206 -1.87 28.49 7.98
N ALA A 207 -2.96 27.73 7.93
CA ALA A 207 -3.06 26.46 8.64
C ALA A 207 -1.91 25.53 8.23
N ARG A 208 -1.48 24.69 9.17
CA ARG A 208 -0.45 23.68 8.93
C ARG A 208 -1.00 22.31 9.26
N GLN A 209 -0.55 21.30 8.53
CA GLN A 209 -0.97 19.93 8.74
C GLN A 209 0.18 18.96 8.49
N PHE A 210 0.19 17.86 9.23
CA PHE A 210 1.04 16.70 8.96
C PHE A 210 0.29 15.43 9.33
N CYS A 211 0.36 14.41 8.49
CA CYS A 211 -0.15 13.07 8.71
C CYS A 211 0.91 12.05 8.29
N GLY A 212 1.31 11.16 9.20
CA GLY A 212 2.38 10.21 8.92
C GLY A 212 2.96 9.58 10.18
N ILE A 213 4.27 9.39 10.17
CA ILE A 213 5.04 8.77 11.25
C ILE A 213 6.19 9.67 11.70
N GLY A 214 6.68 9.43 12.90
CA GLY A 214 7.83 10.15 13.43
C GLY A 214 8.34 9.58 14.75
N THR A 215 9.49 10.07 15.19
CA THR A 215 10.13 9.61 16.44
C THR A 215 9.54 10.22 17.71
N VAL A 216 8.72 11.27 17.60
CA VAL A 216 8.18 11.99 18.76
C VAL A 216 6.90 11.36 19.28
N THR A 217 6.88 11.12 20.58
CA THR A 217 5.72 10.57 21.33
C THR A 217 4.91 11.64 22.05
N THR A 218 5.50 12.82 22.28
CA THR A 218 4.84 13.96 22.92
C THR A 218 3.83 14.63 21.99
N ALA A 219 2.98 15.49 22.57
CA ALA A 219 2.01 16.26 21.79
C ALA A 219 2.74 17.20 20.79
N PRO A 220 2.23 17.32 19.55
CA PRO A 220 2.72 18.31 18.60
C PRO A 220 2.60 19.74 19.13
N THR A 221 3.44 20.62 18.62
CA THR A 221 3.36 22.07 18.84
C THR A 221 3.06 22.78 17.52
N ASN A 222 2.68 24.06 17.55
CA ASN A 222 2.55 24.85 16.33
C ASN A 222 3.92 25.07 15.69
N VAL A 223 4.28 24.25 14.71
CA VAL A 223 5.57 24.25 14.03
C VAL A 223 5.39 24.00 12.52
N GLU A 224 6.27 24.59 11.73
CA GLU A 224 6.31 24.40 10.28
C GLU A 224 6.76 22.96 9.95
N PRO A 225 5.98 22.18 9.18
CA PRO A 225 6.30 20.76 8.99
C PRO A 225 7.66 20.50 8.30
N ASN A 226 8.11 21.40 7.41
CA ASN A 226 9.40 21.28 6.71
C ASN A 226 10.62 21.51 7.62
N THR A 227 10.43 21.95 8.86
CA THR A 227 11.51 22.11 9.84
C THR A 227 11.67 20.88 10.73
N LEU A 228 10.71 19.95 10.66
CA LEU A 228 10.72 18.77 11.51
C LEU A 228 11.72 17.73 11.02
N ILE A 229 12.43 17.14 11.97
CA ILE A 229 13.38 16.05 11.75
C ILE A 229 12.74 14.71 12.10
N ASN A 230 13.29 13.62 11.55
CA ASN A 230 12.81 12.25 11.78
C ASN A 230 11.29 12.12 11.57
N ARG A 231 10.82 12.54 10.40
CA ARG A 231 9.42 12.52 9.98
C ARG A 231 9.30 11.95 8.59
N ILE A 232 8.25 11.19 8.35
CA ILE A 232 7.85 10.72 7.03
C ILE A 232 6.33 10.81 6.95
N GLY A 233 5.80 11.58 6.01
CA GLY A 233 4.36 11.78 5.92
C GLY A 233 3.97 12.79 4.86
N VAL A 234 2.69 13.17 4.88
CA VAL A 234 2.12 14.17 3.98
C VAL A 234 1.44 15.26 4.77
N GLY A 235 1.30 16.44 4.19
CA GLY A 235 0.63 17.54 4.85
C GLY A 235 0.78 18.83 4.09
N HIS A 236 0.75 19.95 4.78
CA HIS A 236 1.07 21.23 4.18
C HIS A 236 1.54 22.24 5.23
N GLY A 237 2.40 23.14 4.77
CA GLY A 237 2.86 24.27 5.52
C GLY A 237 1.93 25.47 5.41
N ALA A 238 2.33 26.58 6.03
CA ALA A 238 1.52 27.80 6.06
C ALA A 238 1.40 28.48 4.68
N ALA A 239 2.41 28.32 3.81
CA ALA A 239 2.46 28.95 2.50
C ALA A 239 2.06 28.01 1.35
N ASP A 240 1.91 26.71 1.63
CA ASP A 240 1.69 25.70 0.61
C ASP A 240 0.23 25.74 0.12
N THR A 241 0.02 25.59 -1.19
CA THR A 241 -1.31 25.46 -1.82
C THR A 241 -1.63 24.02 -2.21
N ASN A 242 -0.61 23.15 -2.21
CA ASN A 242 -0.68 21.75 -2.55
C ASN A 242 -0.20 20.91 -1.37
N LEU A 243 -0.66 19.66 -1.31
CA LEU A 243 -0.19 18.72 -0.33
C LEU A 243 1.28 18.39 -0.65
N MET A 244 2.13 18.43 0.37
CA MET A 244 3.55 18.13 0.27
C MET A 244 3.84 16.79 0.92
N PHE A 245 4.78 16.03 0.35
CA PHE A 245 5.38 14.88 1.00
C PHE A 245 6.61 15.33 1.80
N TYR A 246 6.53 15.19 3.12
CA TYR A 246 7.59 15.52 4.06
C TYR A 246 8.38 14.28 4.41
N TYR A 247 9.69 14.40 4.38
CA TYR A 247 10.62 13.40 4.85
C TYR A 247 11.79 14.06 5.59
N GLY A 248 12.53 13.28 6.38
CA GLY A 248 13.71 13.77 7.09
C GLY A 248 14.19 12.77 8.12
N GLY A 249 15.51 12.74 8.34
CA GLY A 249 16.16 11.95 9.39
C GLY A 249 16.77 12.88 10.43
N SER A 250 18.08 12.76 10.66
CA SER A 250 18.83 13.67 11.56
C SER A 250 18.80 15.14 11.13
N VAL A 251 18.41 15.42 9.88
CA VAL A 251 18.20 16.77 9.33
C VAL A 251 16.86 16.81 8.60
N ALA A 252 16.22 17.98 8.60
CA ALA A 252 15.00 18.22 7.84
C ALA A 252 15.33 18.30 6.34
N GLN A 253 14.37 17.93 5.49
CA GLN A 253 14.56 17.87 4.04
C GLN A 253 13.57 18.79 3.33
N THR A 254 13.94 19.22 2.13
CA THR A 254 13.03 19.94 1.25
C THR A 254 11.84 19.03 0.90
N PRO A 255 10.60 19.41 1.22
CA PRO A 255 9.42 18.61 0.91
C PRO A 255 9.21 18.47 -0.60
N ILE A 256 8.57 17.38 -1.02
CA ILE A 256 8.21 17.15 -2.42
C ILE A 256 6.79 17.66 -2.65
N ASP A 257 6.60 18.54 -3.63
CA ASP A 257 5.27 19.01 -4.05
C ASP A 257 4.53 17.90 -4.81
N LEU A 258 3.33 17.53 -4.36
CA LEU A 258 2.49 16.53 -5.04
C LEU A 258 1.69 17.13 -6.19
N GLY A 259 1.68 18.46 -6.32
CA GLY A 259 1.06 19.21 -7.41
C GLY A 259 -0.40 19.60 -7.14
N ALA A 260 -0.93 20.45 -8.03
CA ALA A 260 -2.24 21.09 -7.89
C ALA A 260 -3.45 20.12 -7.83
N ILE A 261 -3.26 18.87 -8.23
CA ILE A 261 -4.28 17.81 -8.13
C ILE A 261 -4.48 17.33 -6.67
N PHE A 262 -3.56 17.68 -5.76
CA PHE A 262 -3.67 17.44 -4.31
C PHE A 262 -3.82 18.77 -3.55
N PRO A 263 -5.01 19.41 -3.56
CA PRO A 263 -5.22 20.70 -2.89
C PRO A 263 -5.21 20.61 -1.36
N VAL A 264 -4.90 21.71 -0.69
CA VAL A 264 -4.92 21.81 0.78
C VAL A 264 -6.10 22.63 1.28
N ASN A 265 -6.39 22.58 2.59
CA ASN A 265 -7.41 23.42 3.25
C ASN A 265 -8.82 23.28 2.65
N THR A 266 -9.14 22.10 2.11
CA THR A 266 -10.43 21.79 1.51
C THR A 266 -11.48 21.55 2.60
N LEU A 267 -12.67 22.12 2.47
CA LEU A 267 -13.68 22.04 3.54
C LEU A 267 -14.56 20.80 3.37
N SER A 268 -14.32 19.74 4.15
CA SER A 268 -15.12 18.51 4.17
C SER A 268 -15.35 17.89 2.77
N THR A 269 -14.33 17.96 1.90
CA THR A 269 -14.45 17.58 0.49
C THR A 269 -13.48 16.47 0.14
N ASP A 270 -12.18 16.70 0.36
CA ASP A 270 -11.14 15.77 -0.06
C ASP A 270 -10.77 14.78 1.04
N VAL A 271 -10.58 13.53 0.62
CA VAL A 271 -10.07 12.44 1.45
C VAL A 271 -8.76 11.99 0.86
N TYR A 272 -7.70 12.04 1.68
CA TYR A 272 -6.38 11.58 1.30
C TYR A 272 -6.06 10.26 2.00
N GLU A 273 -5.43 9.36 1.26
CA GLU A 273 -4.83 8.15 1.77
C GLU A 273 -3.31 8.24 1.57
N LEU A 274 -2.55 8.10 2.65
CA LEU A 274 -1.11 7.92 2.59
C LEU A 274 -0.80 6.46 2.87
N ALA A 275 -0.21 5.77 1.91
CA ALA A 275 0.45 4.49 2.10
C ALA A 275 1.97 4.69 2.16
N LEU A 276 2.62 4.06 3.14
CA LEU A 276 4.06 4.03 3.30
C LEU A 276 4.54 2.59 3.42
N ARG A 277 5.65 2.28 2.76
CA ARG A 277 6.36 1.01 2.97
C ARG A 277 7.83 1.24 3.21
N SER A 278 8.35 0.67 4.30
CA SER A 278 9.77 0.39 4.44
C SER A 278 9.97 -1.13 4.43
N PRO A 279 10.60 -1.70 3.40
CA PRO A 279 10.75 -3.15 3.33
C PRO A 279 11.91 -3.60 4.24
N ALA A 280 11.78 -4.77 4.86
CA ALA A 280 12.75 -5.27 5.84
C ALA A 280 14.13 -5.61 5.23
N ASP A 281 14.16 -5.91 3.94
CA ASP A 281 15.35 -6.29 3.15
C ASP A 281 16.10 -5.10 2.55
N GLN A 282 15.66 -3.86 2.77
CA GLN A 282 16.37 -2.65 2.33
C GLN A 282 16.52 -1.64 3.48
N PRO A 283 17.75 -1.23 3.82
CA PRO A 283 17.95 -0.21 4.84
C PRO A 283 17.62 1.18 4.29
N ALA A 284 16.99 2.01 5.11
CA ALA A 284 16.74 3.42 4.78
C ALA A 284 16.01 3.65 3.43
N VAL A 285 15.05 2.78 3.10
CA VAL A 285 14.17 2.94 1.93
C VAL A 285 12.73 3.16 2.38
N ILE A 286 12.08 4.16 1.78
CA ILE A 286 10.66 4.42 1.91
C ILE A 286 10.03 4.52 0.53
N PHE A 287 9.04 3.68 0.29
CA PHE A 287 8.08 3.87 -0.78
C PHE A 287 6.88 4.63 -0.24
N TYR A 288 6.36 5.56 -1.02
CA TYR A 288 5.12 6.24 -0.70
C TYR A 288 4.13 6.19 -1.86
N GLU A 289 2.86 6.21 -1.49
CA GLU A 289 1.74 6.43 -2.40
C GLU A 289 0.72 7.33 -1.69
N VAL A 290 0.32 8.41 -2.36
CA VAL A 290 -0.69 9.34 -1.89
C VAL A 290 -1.84 9.29 -2.86
N THR A 291 -3.02 8.88 -2.38
CA THR A 291 -4.22 8.82 -3.20
C THR A 291 -5.25 9.84 -2.73
N ARG A 292 -5.78 10.64 -3.64
CA ARG A 292 -6.95 11.48 -3.40
C ARG A 292 -8.20 10.66 -3.74
N ILE A 293 -8.84 10.10 -2.71
CA ILE A 293 -9.82 9.01 -2.89
C ILE A 293 -11.06 9.46 -3.66
N ASN A 294 -11.46 10.73 -3.54
CA ASN A 294 -12.64 11.25 -4.21
C ASN A 294 -12.46 11.48 -5.72
N THR A 295 -11.23 11.64 -6.22
CA THR A 295 -10.93 11.82 -7.66
C THR A 295 -10.19 10.64 -8.27
N GLY A 296 -9.52 9.83 -7.45
CA GLY A 296 -8.66 8.72 -7.90
C GLY A 296 -7.25 9.16 -8.32
N ASP A 297 -6.87 10.41 -8.06
CA ASP A 297 -5.51 10.90 -8.34
C ASP A 297 -4.49 10.20 -7.43
N VAL A 298 -3.34 9.81 -8.01
CA VAL A 298 -2.28 9.07 -7.32
C VAL A 298 -0.92 9.72 -7.56
N ALA A 299 -0.16 9.94 -6.49
CA ALA A 299 1.25 10.30 -6.53
C ALA A 299 2.08 9.22 -5.83
N THR A 300 3.16 8.77 -6.46
CA THR A 300 4.04 7.72 -5.93
C THR A 300 5.49 8.13 -5.99
N GLY A 301 6.31 7.61 -5.08
CA GLY A 301 7.75 7.76 -5.19
C GLY A 301 8.52 6.83 -4.26
N VAL A 302 9.83 6.84 -4.43
CA VAL A 302 10.79 6.09 -3.60
C VAL A 302 11.83 7.06 -3.09
N ILE A 303 12.02 7.08 -1.78
CA ILE A 303 13.08 7.83 -1.11
C ILE A 303 14.09 6.81 -0.62
N VAL A 304 15.34 6.98 -1.06
CA VAL A 304 16.49 6.16 -0.64
C VAL A 304 17.42 7.10 0.12
N GLY A 305 17.63 6.82 1.40
CA GLY A 305 18.56 7.58 2.22
C GLY A 305 20.00 7.28 1.82
N ASP A 306 20.79 8.32 1.54
CA ASP A 306 22.20 8.19 1.15
C ASP A 306 23.17 8.54 2.30
N GLY A 307 22.64 9.01 3.43
CA GLY A 307 23.42 9.39 4.62
C GLY A 307 24.17 10.72 4.50
N ALA A 308 24.05 11.44 3.38
CA ALA A 308 24.78 12.69 3.12
C ALA A 308 23.86 13.83 2.62
N GLY A 309 23.05 13.57 1.59
CA GLY A 309 22.10 14.52 1.01
C GLY A 309 20.66 14.20 1.42
N ILE A 310 20.17 13.02 1.04
CA ILE A 310 18.83 12.54 1.37
C ILE A 310 18.90 11.79 2.69
N MET A 311 18.35 12.40 3.75
CA MET A 311 18.34 11.81 5.08
C MET A 311 16.95 11.26 5.43
N LEU A 312 16.91 10.00 5.86
CA LEU A 312 15.76 9.35 6.48
C LEU A 312 16.07 8.99 7.93
N PRO A 313 15.07 8.71 8.78
CA PRO A 313 15.30 8.22 10.14
C PRO A 313 16.26 7.01 10.10
N PRO A 314 17.35 6.99 10.89
CA PRO A 314 18.32 5.91 10.82
C PRO A 314 17.66 4.54 11.08
N PRO A 315 18.04 3.46 10.35
CA PRO A 315 17.58 2.10 10.65
C PRO A 315 17.77 1.76 12.13
N GLY A 316 16.75 1.19 12.77
CA GLY A 316 16.73 0.92 14.22
C GLY A 316 16.24 2.08 15.11
N THR A 317 16.08 3.30 14.58
CA THR A 317 15.43 4.38 15.33
C THR A 317 13.93 4.11 15.41
N LEU A 318 13.41 3.91 16.63
CA LEU A 318 11.99 3.68 16.84
C LEU A 318 11.16 4.94 16.55
N MET A 319 10.07 4.73 15.83
CA MET A 319 9.07 5.71 15.44
C MET A 319 7.69 5.26 15.92
N THR A 320 6.82 6.22 16.15
CA THR A 320 5.40 5.98 16.32
C THR A 320 4.81 5.68 14.95
N TYR A 321 3.87 4.73 14.87
CA TYR A 321 3.21 4.44 13.59
C TYR A 321 2.14 5.48 13.25
N SER A 322 1.88 6.49 14.09
CA SER A 322 0.91 7.55 13.81
C SER A 322 1.25 8.82 14.58
N TRP A 323 1.56 9.89 13.87
CA TRP A 323 1.81 11.21 14.45
C TRP A 323 1.20 12.27 13.52
N ASN A 324 0.00 12.73 13.84
CA ASN A 324 -0.78 13.58 12.95
C ASN A 324 -1.30 14.81 13.69
N TYR A 325 -1.25 15.96 13.03
CA TYR A 325 -1.77 17.21 13.58
C TYR A 325 -2.28 18.16 12.50
N ARG A 326 -3.15 19.07 12.93
CA ARG A 326 -3.53 20.28 12.21
C ARG A 326 -3.51 21.45 13.19
N THR A 327 -2.97 22.60 12.79
CA THR A 327 -2.95 23.82 13.62
C THR A 327 -3.43 25.03 12.83
N ASN A 328 -4.12 25.93 13.52
CA ASN A 328 -4.58 27.19 12.96
C ASN A 328 -3.46 28.26 12.86
N ASN A 329 -2.25 27.92 13.32
CA ASN A 329 -1.08 28.77 13.27
C ASN A 329 -1.32 30.16 13.89
N THR A 330 -1.39 31.21 13.07
CA THR A 330 -1.62 32.59 13.55
C THR A 330 -3.10 32.99 13.53
N THR A 331 -3.95 32.20 12.88
CA THR A 331 -5.36 32.53 12.62
C THR A 331 -6.24 32.08 13.78
N ALA A 332 -7.03 32.99 14.35
CA ALA A 332 -7.96 32.71 15.46
C ALA A 332 -9.27 32.05 14.98
N LEU A 333 -9.14 30.92 14.30
CA LEU A 333 -10.24 30.03 13.88
C LEU A 333 -9.91 28.61 14.28
N ALA A 334 -10.93 27.82 14.64
CA ALA A 334 -10.70 26.41 14.94
C ALA A 334 -10.35 25.63 13.67
N VAL A 335 -9.46 24.65 13.80
CA VAL A 335 -9.16 23.66 12.74
C VAL A 335 -9.65 22.28 13.16
N SER A 336 -9.96 21.44 12.18
CA SER A 336 -10.35 20.06 12.39
C SER A 336 -9.50 19.09 11.57
N LEU A 337 -8.95 18.09 12.26
CA LEU A 337 -8.32 16.92 11.66
C LEU A 337 -9.29 15.74 11.72
N ASP A 338 -9.64 15.19 10.58
CA ASP A 338 -10.52 14.03 10.48
C ASP A 338 -9.70 12.78 10.15
N ILE A 339 -9.86 11.71 10.94
CA ILE A 339 -9.25 10.41 10.67
C ILE A 339 -10.35 9.39 10.37
N MET A 340 -10.22 8.69 9.24
CA MET A 340 -11.18 7.66 8.79
C MET A 340 -10.66 6.24 9.06
N SER A 341 -9.33 6.05 9.03
CA SER A 341 -8.69 4.78 9.35
C SER A 341 -7.20 4.98 9.53
N ASP A 342 -6.59 4.17 10.39
CA ASP A 342 -5.14 4.03 10.49
C ASP A 342 -4.77 2.55 10.60
N TYR A 343 -3.80 2.13 9.81
CA TYR A 343 -3.41 0.75 9.60
C TYR A 343 -1.89 0.63 9.59
N ILE A 344 -1.37 -0.41 10.22
CA ILE A 344 0.05 -0.74 10.24
C ILE A 344 0.24 -2.25 10.21
N GLU A 345 1.21 -2.72 9.45
CA GLU A 345 1.72 -4.07 9.50
C GLU A 345 3.23 -4.04 9.73
N THR A 346 3.72 -4.91 10.61
CA THR A 346 5.14 -5.25 10.69
C THR A 346 5.32 -6.74 10.42
N ASP A 347 6.43 -7.08 9.77
CA ASP A 347 6.79 -8.47 9.44
C ASP A 347 7.42 -9.22 10.64
N ASN A 348 7.73 -8.48 11.72
CA ASN A 348 8.21 -8.96 13.01
C ASN A 348 7.15 -8.78 14.10
#